data_AF-A0A7W4UFR9-F1
#
_entry.id   AF-A0A7W4UFR9-F1
#
_cell.length_a   1.000
_cell.length_b   1.000
_cell.length_c   1.000
_cell.angle_alpha   90.00
_cell.angle_beta   90.00
_cell.angle_gamma   90.00
#
_symmetry.space_group_name_H-M   'P 1'
#
loop_
_entity.id
_entity.type
_entity.pdbx_description
1 polymer ?
#
loop_
_entity_poly.entity_id
_entity_poly.type
_entity_poly.pdbx_seq_one_letter_code
_entity_poly.pdbx_strand_id
1 'polypeptide(L)'
;MDPALPRLPLDDPGLRTRHLLALPAGIGPDEVEVLAVSRFPAARWETRPGVPQQRAPGARGARGTGPTPGVLRVSRLSTLTGPYGVEPGEALSLGLPASTAVVYDAACPRERGERPYPGGDRDGLKRAFPDAVPVREEERVLLWLVAVARRLGGAVRTGERGTVLAPDIDAAIDLTVYTRGWLEPDETLAVVQQVLPRARLAMDGVPWTGPAPDAGRHARPGLAALGVPERGGAGLRDALERHGIEDEDLRRRLHAEAEAYDRAMLAEPPPQTGYGALVDLGVDGLLAIEVHGEDVLPPLLRELPWAKAGAVAYRVRWEPTDVEELELERPSFEHRVARGRAMPQVQAVARALHAAVGGEIADAADFLVNPADL
;
A
#
# COMPACT_ATOMS: atom_id res chain seq x y z
N MET A 1 -5.63 -28.28 -15.14
CA MET A 1 -6.32 -27.63 -16.28
C MET A 1 -7.18 -26.55 -15.67
N ASP A 2 -6.83 -25.28 -15.88
CA ASP A 2 -7.67 -24.19 -15.41
C ASP A 2 -9.06 -24.31 -16.04
N PRO A 3 -10.15 -24.17 -15.24
CA PRO A 3 -11.48 -24.13 -15.81
C PRO A 3 -11.54 -22.96 -16.79
N ALA A 4 -12.10 -23.21 -17.99
CA ALA A 4 -12.27 -22.17 -18.99
C ALA A 4 -13.00 -20.98 -18.35
N LEU A 5 -12.41 -19.79 -18.39
CA LEU A 5 -12.98 -18.58 -17.82
C LEU A 5 -14.03 -17.98 -18.79
N PRO A 6 -15.07 -17.30 -18.28
CA PRO A 6 -15.96 -16.52 -19.13
C PRO A 6 -15.17 -15.41 -19.83
N ARG A 7 -15.53 -15.07 -21.07
CA ARG A 7 -14.89 -13.97 -21.80
C ARG A 7 -15.33 -12.62 -21.25
N LEU A 8 -14.41 -11.66 -21.25
CA LEU A 8 -14.69 -10.28 -20.88
C LEU A 8 -15.73 -9.68 -21.85
N PRO A 9 -16.85 -9.12 -21.38
CA PRO A 9 -17.88 -8.55 -22.25
C PRO A 9 -17.44 -7.21 -22.83
N LEU A 10 -16.60 -7.22 -23.87
CA LEU A 10 -16.07 -6.01 -24.52
C LEU A 10 -17.16 -5.12 -25.14
N ASP A 11 -18.31 -5.70 -25.47
CA ASP A 11 -19.47 -5.00 -26.01
C ASP A 11 -20.26 -4.24 -24.93
N ASP A 12 -19.97 -4.44 -23.64
CA ASP A 12 -20.60 -3.66 -22.56
C ASP A 12 -20.10 -2.21 -22.61
N PRO A 13 -20.97 -1.23 -22.92
CA PRO A 13 -20.58 0.18 -22.99
C PRO A 13 -20.07 0.72 -21.64
N GLY A 14 -20.49 0.11 -20.52
CA GLY A 14 -20.06 0.46 -19.17
C GLY A 14 -18.65 -0.01 -18.84
N LEU A 15 -18.12 -1.03 -19.52
CA LEU A 15 -16.83 -1.65 -19.17
C LEU A 15 -15.68 -0.64 -19.21
N ARG A 16 -15.62 0.21 -20.25
CA ARG A 16 -14.57 1.24 -20.39
C ARG A 16 -14.69 2.38 -19.37
N THR A 17 -15.85 2.50 -18.73
CA THR A 17 -16.11 3.48 -17.68
C THR A 17 -15.85 2.91 -16.28
N ARG A 18 -15.75 1.60 -16.12
CA ARG A 18 -15.44 0.97 -14.83
C ARG A 18 -13.93 0.76 -14.69
N HIS A 19 -13.48 0.60 -13.45
CA HIS A 19 -12.08 0.29 -13.15
C HIS A 19 -11.86 -1.20 -13.41
N LEU A 20 -10.75 -1.59 -14.04
CA LEU A 20 -10.43 -2.99 -14.29
C LEU A 20 -9.17 -3.37 -13.51
N LEU A 21 -9.22 -4.51 -12.83
CA LEU A 21 -8.04 -5.19 -12.29
C LEU A 21 -7.57 -6.21 -13.32
N ALA A 22 -6.36 -6.04 -13.82
CA ALA A 22 -5.72 -6.94 -14.79
C ALA A 22 -4.64 -7.75 -14.10
N LEU A 23 -4.71 -9.08 -14.21
CA LEU A 23 -3.83 -10.02 -13.52
C LEU A 23 -3.17 -10.98 -14.52
N PRO A 24 -1.97 -11.48 -14.22
CA PRO A 24 -1.33 -12.52 -15.01
C PRO A 24 -2.08 -13.86 -14.91
N ALA A 25 -1.68 -14.82 -15.74
CA ALA A 25 -2.19 -16.18 -15.66
C ALA A 25 -1.78 -16.85 -14.34
N GLY A 26 -2.56 -17.85 -13.90
CA GLY A 26 -2.27 -18.63 -12.70
C GLY A 26 -2.83 -18.03 -11.39
N ILE A 27 -3.40 -16.83 -11.43
CA ILE A 27 -4.03 -16.21 -10.26
C ILE A 27 -5.48 -16.68 -10.12
N GLY A 28 -5.75 -17.37 -9.02
CA GLY A 28 -7.07 -17.91 -8.70
C GLY A 28 -8.04 -16.87 -8.12
N PRO A 29 -9.36 -17.13 -8.16
CA PRO A 29 -10.35 -16.28 -7.50
C PRO A 29 -10.20 -16.24 -5.97
N ASP A 30 -9.70 -17.32 -5.37
CA ASP A 30 -9.50 -17.40 -3.92
C ASP A 30 -8.39 -16.44 -3.46
N GLU A 31 -7.36 -16.19 -4.27
CA GLU A 31 -6.31 -15.22 -3.96
C GLU A 31 -6.88 -13.79 -3.88
N VAL A 32 -7.72 -13.41 -4.85
CA VAL A 32 -8.39 -12.10 -4.86
C VAL A 32 -9.38 -11.98 -3.70
N GLU A 33 -10.09 -13.05 -3.34
CA GLU A 33 -10.97 -13.06 -2.16
C GLU A 33 -10.20 -12.83 -0.86
N VAL A 34 -9.08 -13.54 -0.65
CA VAL A 34 -8.24 -13.37 0.55
C VAL A 34 -7.76 -11.92 0.68
N LEU A 35 -7.30 -11.30 -0.43
CA LEU A 35 -6.90 -9.90 -0.43
C LEU A 35 -8.08 -8.93 -0.27
N ALA A 36 -9.30 -9.31 -0.61
CA ALA A 36 -10.48 -8.50 -0.33
C ALA A 36 -10.86 -8.56 1.16
N VAL A 37 -10.83 -9.74 1.76
CA VAL A 37 -11.16 -9.95 3.18
C VAL A 37 -10.12 -9.30 4.11
N SER A 38 -8.86 -9.22 3.69
CA SER A 38 -7.81 -8.47 4.42
C SER A 38 -8.14 -6.99 4.57
N ARG A 39 -8.84 -6.39 3.60
CA ARG A 39 -9.11 -4.95 3.58
C ARG A 39 -10.54 -4.58 3.98
N PHE A 40 -11.51 -5.39 3.58
CA PHE A 40 -12.93 -5.07 3.72
C PHE A 40 -13.64 -6.13 4.58
N PRO A 41 -14.12 -5.76 5.78
CA PRO A 41 -14.83 -6.69 6.67
C PRO A 41 -16.10 -7.32 6.05
N ALA A 42 -16.70 -6.65 5.07
CA ALA A 42 -17.90 -7.14 4.39
C ALA A 42 -17.60 -7.99 3.14
N ALA A 43 -16.33 -8.25 2.85
CA ALA A 43 -15.93 -8.96 1.64
C ALA A 43 -16.45 -10.40 1.63
N ARG A 44 -17.13 -10.79 0.55
CA ARG A 44 -17.66 -12.15 0.34
C ARG A 44 -18.11 -12.35 -1.10
N TRP A 45 -18.01 -13.57 -1.61
CA TRP A 45 -18.69 -13.93 -2.85
C TRP A 45 -20.21 -13.92 -2.68
N GLU A 46 -20.90 -13.04 -3.41
CA GLU A 46 -22.36 -13.12 -3.61
C GLU A 46 -22.70 -14.22 -4.62
N THR A 47 -21.82 -14.41 -5.60
CA THR A 47 -21.86 -15.52 -6.56
C THR A 47 -20.44 -16.00 -6.75
N ARG A 48 -20.17 -17.29 -6.48
CA ARG A 48 -18.84 -17.85 -6.69
C ARG A 48 -18.59 -18.10 -8.19
N PRO A 49 -17.38 -17.82 -8.69
CA PRO A 49 -17.05 -18.12 -10.08
C PRO A 49 -16.96 -19.63 -10.30
N GLY A 50 -17.35 -20.09 -11.48
CA GLY A 50 -17.23 -21.49 -11.85
C GLY A 50 -18.26 -21.97 -12.86
N VAL A 51 -18.19 -23.27 -13.15
CA VAL A 51 -19.17 -23.99 -13.97
C VAL A 51 -20.29 -24.46 -13.04
N PRO A 52 -21.58 -24.24 -13.36
CA PRO A 52 -22.68 -24.77 -12.57
C PRO A 52 -22.55 -26.29 -12.41
N GLN A 53 -22.35 -26.80 -11.18
CA GLN A 53 -22.48 -28.24 -10.92
C GLN A 53 -23.90 -28.67 -11.29
N GLN A 54 -24.03 -29.73 -12.11
CA GLN A 54 -25.30 -30.23 -12.62
C GLN A 54 -26.36 -30.32 -11.50
N ARG A 55 -27.50 -29.66 -11.69
CA ARG A 55 -28.68 -29.86 -10.83
C ARG A 55 -29.15 -31.32 -10.91
N ALA A 56 -29.65 -31.82 -9.78
CA ALA A 56 -30.35 -33.09 -9.67
C ALA A 56 -31.39 -33.29 -10.81
N PRO A 57 -31.61 -34.54 -11.28
CA PRO A 57 -32.46 -34.81 -12.43
C PRO A 57 -33.90 -34.36 -12.15
N GLY A 58 -34.37 -33.33 -12.86
CA GLY A 58 -35.77 -32.88 -12.77
C GLY A 58 -36.06 -31.41 -13.12
N ALA A 59 -35.06 -30.52 -13.13
CA ALA A 59 -35.29 -29.11 -13.41
C ALA A 59 -35.29 -28.82 -14.93
N ARG A 60 -36.47 -28.75 -15.56
CA ARG A 60 -36.64 -28.21 -16.92
C ARG A 60 -36.62 -26.68 -16.88
N GLY A 61 -35.47 -26.07 -17.20
CA GLY A 61 -35.32 -24.63 -17.36
C GLY A 61 -33.96 -24.28 -17.98
N ALA A 62 -33.96 -23.26 -18.84
CA ALA A 62 -32.89 -22.77 -19.73
C ALA A 62 -31.42 -23.12 -19.39
N ARG A 63 -30.72 -23.61 -20.42
CA ARG A 63 -29.31 -24.02 -20.42
C ARG A 63 -28.37 -22.81 -20.38
N GLY A 64 -27.69 -22.60 -19.27
CA GLY A 64 -26.37 -21.97 -19.22
C GLY A 64 -25.34 -23.02 -18.82
N THR A 65 -24.68 -23.66 -19.79
CA THR A 65 -23.65 -24.70 -19.54
C THR A 65 -22.23 -24.15 -19.61
N GLY A 66 -22.08 -22.83 -19.66
CA GLY A 66 -20.80 -22.14 -19.73
C GLY A 66 -20.28 -21.72 -18.36
N PRO A 67 -18.99 -21.41 -18.26
CA PRO A 67 -18.42 -20.80 -17.06
C PRO A 67 -19.10 -19.46 -16.78
N THR A 68 -19.42 -19.22 -15.50
CA THR A 68 -20.07 -17.98 -15.06
C THR A 68 -19.10 -17.13 -14.25
N PRO A 69 -19.08 -15.79 -14.46
CA PRO A 69 -18.26 -14.92 -13.64
C PRO A 69 -18.84 -14.86 -12.22
N GLY A 70 -17.96 -14.77 -11.23
CA GLY A 70 -18.35 -14.51 -9.86
C GLY A 70 -18.61 -13.04 -9.61
N VAL A 71 -19.30 -12.76 -8.51
CA VAL A 71 -19.53 -11.41 -7.99
C VAL A 71 -19.00 -11.36 -6.56
N LEU A 72 -17.86 -10.72 -6.38
CA LEU A 72 -17.23 -10.47 -5.09
C LEU A 72 -17.72 -9.12 -4.56
N ARG A 73 -18.52 -9.15 -3.51
CA ARG A 73 -18.89 -7.95 -2.76
C ARG A 73 -17.66 -7.51 -1.96
N VAL A 74 -17.21 -6.27 -2.11
CA VAL A 74 -16.15 -5.69 -1.26
C VAL A 74 -16.72 -4.70 -0.25
N SER A 75 -17.73 -3.92 -0.64
CA SER A 75 -18.42 -3.00 0.27
C SER A 75 -19.89 -2.85 -0.09
N ARG A 76 -20.67 -2.16 0.75
CA ARG A 76 -22.11 -1.92 0.51
C ARG A 76 -22.42 -1.39 -0.90
N LEU A 77 -21.51 -0.60 -1.48
CA LEU A 77 -21.70 0.06 -2.78
C LEU A 77 -20.74 -0.44 -3.87
N SER A 78 -19.89 -1.42 -3.58
CA SER A 78 -18.85 -1.83 -4.52
C SER A 78 -18.71 -3.34 -4.67
N THR A 79 -18.48 -3.78 -5.91
CA THR A 79 -18.32 -5.19 -6.30
C THR A 79 -17.21 -5.34 -7.32
N LEU A 80 -16.55 -6.50 -7.29
CA LEU A 80 -15.73 -7.00 -8.38
C LEU A 80 -16.47 -8.14 -9.08
N THR A 81 -16.57 -8.08 -10.39
CA THR A 81 -17.14 -9.13 -11.22
C THR A 81 -16.04 -9.78 -12.06
N GLY A 82 -15.95 -11.10 -12.01
CA GLY A 82 -14.89 -11.88 -12.64
C GLY A 82 -14.66 -13.21 -11.91
N PRO A 83 -13.59 -13.95 -12.21
CA PRO A 83 -12.58 -13.66 -13.21
C PRO A 83 -13.10 -13.79 -14.63
N TYR A 84 -12.68 -12.88 -15.51
CA TYR A 84 -12.85 -12.98 -16.96
C TYR A 84 -11.52 -13.38 -17.63
N GLY A 85 -11.57 -14.33 -18.56
CA GLY A 85 -10.44 -14.65 -19.43
C GLY A 85 -10.31 -13.60 -20.54
N VAL A 86 -9.08 -13.19 -20.80
CA VAL A 86 -8.75 -12.15 -21.80
C VAL A 86 -7.66 -12.64 -22.74
N GLU A 87 -7.88 -12.45 -24.04
CA GLU A 87 -6.88 -12.72 -25.07
C GLU A 87 -5.91 -11.55 -25.27
N PRO A 88 -4.68 -11.79 -25.78
CA PRO A 88 -3.69 -10.73 -25.98
C PRO A 88 -4.19 -9.55 -26.83
N GLY A 89 -5.01 -9.80 -27.87
CA GLY A 89 -5.60 -8.74 -28.69
C GLY A 89 -6.63 -7.90 -27.93
N GLU A 90 -7.39 -8.52 -27.03
CA GLU A 90 -8.37 -7.83 -26.18
C GLU A 90 -7.66 -6.98 -25.12
N ALA A 91 -6.63 -7.53 -24.47
CA ALA A 91 -5.79 -6.79 -23.51
C ALA A 91 -5.16 -5.56 -24.17
N LEU A 92 -4.60 -5.71 -25.37
CA LEU A 92 -4.04 -4.60 -26.16
C LEU A 92 -5.10 -3.53 -26.48
N SER A 93 -6.32 -3.94 -26.86
CA SER A 93 -7.43 -3.00 -27.16
C SER A 93 -7.90 -2.17 -25.94
N LEU A 94 -7.58 -2.65 -24.74
CA LEU A 94 -7.85 -2.00 -23.46
C LEU A 94 -6.62 -1.27 -22.90
N GLY A 95 -5.46 -1.34 -23.58
CA GLY A 95 -4.20 -0.77 -23.13
C GLY A 95 -3.56 -1.49 -21.95
N LEU A 96 -4.00 -2.72 -21.64
CA LEU A 96 -3.51 -3.52 -20.53
C LEU A 96 -2.15 -4.16 -20.86
N PRO A 97 -1.33 -4.53 -19.85
CA PRO A 97 -0.08 -5.25 -20.07
C PRO A 97 -0.28 -6.55 -20.86
N ALA A 98 0.68 -6.90 -21.72
CA ALA A 98 0.61 -8.11 -22.55
C ALA A 98 0.60 -9.42 -21.72
N SER A 99 1.05 -9.37 -20.47
CA SER A 99 0.98 -10.48 -19.51
C SER A 99 -0.43 -10.73 -18.96
N THR A 100 -1.39 -9.84 -19.22
CA THR A 100 -2.76 -9.95 -18.71
C THR A 100 -3.46 -11.18 -19.29
N ALA A 101 -3.93 -12.06 -18.42
CA ALA A 101 -4.75 -13.22 -18.79
C ALA A 101 -6.12 -13.20 -18.11
N VAL A 102 -6.21 -12.55 -16.94
CA VAL A 102 -7.42 -12.49 -16.12
C VAL A 102 -7.79 -11.03 -15.85
N VAL A 103 -9.07 -10.70 -15.95
CA VAL A 103 -9.59 -9.37 -15.61
C VAL A 103 -10.76 -9.48 -14.63
N TYR A 104 -10.78 -8.57 -13.64
CA TYR A 104 -11.96 -8.27 -12.84
C TYR A 104 -12.46 -6.87 -13.15
N ASP A 105 -13.77 -6.74 -13.28
CA ASP A 105 -14.47 -5.48 -13.46
C ASP A 105 -14.93 -4.95 -12.10
N ALA A 106 -14.43 -3.79 -11.70
CA ALA A 106 -14.74 -3.15 -10.42
C ALA A 106 -15.79 -2.05 -10.60
N ALA A 107 -17.00 -2.33 -10.10
CA ALA A 107 -18.08 -1.35 -9.99
C ALA A 107 -18.04 -0.69 -8.61
N CYS A 108 -17.88 0.63 -8.57
CA CYS A 108 -17.95 1.45 -7.36
C CYS A 108 -18.56 2.83 -7.69
N PRO A 109 -19.09 3.57 -6.70
CA PRO A 109 -19.56 4.94 -6.89
C PRO A 109 -18.45 5.82 -7.46
N ARG A 110 -18.82 6.80 -8.27
CA ARG A 110 -17.89 7.82 -8.75
C ARG A 110 -17.94 9.04 -7.85
N GLU A 111 -16.85 9.31 -7.15
CA GLU A 111 -16.73 10.42 -6.21
C GLU A 111 -15.40 11.15 -6.45
N ARG A 112 -15.48 12.45 -6.75
CA ARG A 112 -14.34 13.29 -7.13
C ARG A 112 -14.14 14.39 -6.08
N GLY A 113 -12.90 14.51 -5.61
CA GLY A 113 -12.47 15.57 -4.70
C GLY A 113 -11.81 16.72 -5.45
N GLU A 114 -10.84 17.33 -4.78
CA GLU A 114 -10.03 18.41 -5.34
C GLU A 114 -8.94 17.87 -6.28
N ARG A 115 -8.23 18.79 -6.95
CA ARG A 115 -7.03 18.46 -7.71
C ARG A 115 -5.97 17.85 -6.80
N PRO A 116 -5.15 16.90 -7.29
CA PRO A 116 -4.07 16.35 -6.50
C PRO A 116 -3.09 17.44 -6.08
N TYR A 117 -2.66 17.42 -4.82
CA TYR A 117 -1.61 18.30 -4.33
C TYR A 117 -0.27 17.96 -5.00
N PRO A 118 0.60 18.95 -5.31
CA PRO A 118 1.94 18.69 -5.84
C PRO A 118 2.77 17.72 -4.98
N GLY A 119 3.72 17.02 -5.60
CA GLY A 119 4.58 16.03 -4.93
C GLY A 119 4.34 14.59 -5.39
N GLY A 120 4.87 13.64 -4.63
CA GLY A 120 4.91 12.20 -4.93
C GLY A 120 3.68 11.56 -5.56
N ASP A 121 3.89 10.61 -6.47
CA ASP A 121 2.84 9.83 -7.13
C ASP A 121 3.32 8.38 -7.38
N ARG A 122 3.72 7.70 -6.29
CA ARG A 122 4.30 6.34 -6.33
C ARG A 122 3.51 5.36 -7.21
N ASP A 123 2.19 5.45 -7.15
CA ASP A 123 1.28 4.51 -7.81
C ASP A 123 0.63 5.06 -9.08
N GLY A 124 0.98 6.29 -9.49
CA GLY A 124 0.45 6.93 -10.70
C GLY A 124 -1.01 7.42 -10.58
N LEU A 125 -1.57 7.49 -9.38
CA LEU A 125 -2.95 7.94 -9.14
C LEU A 125 -3.14 9.41 -9.50
N LYS A 126 -2.19 10.29 -9.15
CA LYS A 126 -2.29 11.71 -9.51
C LYS A 126 -2.20 11.88 -11.03
N ARG A 127 -1.35 11.11 -11.71
CA ARG A 127 -1.25 11.03 -13.17
C ARG A 127 -2.55 10.55 -13.82
N ALA A 128 -3.24 9.57 -13.23
CA ALA A 128 -4.52 9.08 -13.74
C ALA A 128 -5.68 10.06 -13.51
N PHE A 129 -5.63 10.84 -12.42
CA PHE A 129 -6.68 11.77 -12.01
C PHE A 129 -6.15 13.20 -11.81
N PRO A 130 -5.66 13.88 -12.86
CA PRO A 130 -4.99 15.17 -12.72
C PRO A 130 -5.94 16.33 -12.39
N ASP A 131 -7.23 16.19 -12.69
CA ASP A 131 -8.23 17.26 -12.50
C ASP A 131 -9.03 17.12 -11.20
N ALA A 132 -9.22 15.90 -10.70
CA ALA A 132 -9.90 15.63 -9.45
C ALA A 132 -9.63 14.19 -8.99
N VAL A 133 -9.02 14.02 -7.83
CA VAL A 133 -8.68 12.69 -7.29
C VAL A 133 -9.94 11.94 -6.83
N PRO A 134 -9.94 10.60 -6.90
CA PRO A 134 -10.98 9.81 -6.27
C PRO A 134 -10.98 10.07 -4.76
N VAL A 135 -12.17 10.09 -4.16
CA VAL A 135 -12.34 10.24 -2.71
C VAL A 135 -13.30 9.18 -2.17
N ARG A 136 -13.31 8.99 -0.85
CA ARG A 136 -14.30 8.14 -0.14
C ARG A 136 -14.27 6.68 -0.63
N GLU A 137 -15.37 6.16 -1.18
CA GLU A 137 -15.47 4.75 -1.54
C GLU A 137 -14.63 4.42 -2.78
N GLU A 138 -14.59 5.31 -3.77
CA GLU A 138 -13.79 5.09 -4.98
C GLU A 138 -12.30 5.08 -4.67
N GLU A 139 -11.84 6.00 -3.82
CA GLU A 139 -10.45 6.04 -3.34
C GLU A 139 -10.08 4.74 -2.63
N ARG A 140 -10.92 4.30 -1.68
CA ARG A 140 -10.69 3.06 -0.93
C ARG A 140 -10.60 1.84 -1.86
N VAL A 141 -11.47 1.76 -2.88
CA VAL A 141 -11.44 0.66 -3.85
C VAL A 141 -10.21 0.76 -4.75
N LEU A 142 -9.88 1.94 -5.30
CA LEU A 142 -8.71 2.11 -6.18
C LEU A 142 -7.39 1.85 -5.47
N LEU A 143 -7.20 2.37 -4.26
CA LEU A 143 -6.00 2.09 -3.46
C LEU A 143 -5.86 0.59 -3.18
N TRP A 144 -6.97 -0.10 -2.90
CA TRP A 144 -6.97 -1.54 -2.75
C TRP A 144 -6.64 -2.28 -4.05
N LEU A 145 -7.23 -1.87 -5.19
CA LEU A 145 -6.93 -2.46 -6.50
C LEU A 145 -5.44 -2.31 -6.85
N VAL A 146 -4.84 -1.16 -6.57
CA VAL A 146 -3.41 -0.91 -6.75
C VAL A 146 -2.59 -1.83 -5.85
N ALA A 147 -2.96 -2.00 -4.58
CA ALA A 147 -2.29 -2.93 -3.68
C ALA A 147 -2.38 -4.39 -4.17
N VAL A 148 -3.55 -4.83 -4.64
CA VAL A 148 -3.75 -6.17 -5.22
C VAL A 148 -2.90 -6.34 -6.48
N ALA A 149 -2.92 -5.35 -7.38
CA ALA A 149 -2.09 -5.37 -8.58
C ALA A 149 -0.61 -5.44 -8.23
N ARG A 150 -0.13 -4.69 -7.23
CA ARG A 150 1.25 -4.76 -6.76
C ARG A 150 1.60 -6.17 -6.27
N ARG A 151 0.78 -6.72 -5.37
CA ARG A 151 1.01 -8.03 -4.74
C ARG A 151 1.01 -9.18 -5.74
N LEU A 152 0.16 -9.12 -6.76
CA LEU A 152 -0.05 -10.21 -7.73
C LEU A 152 0.64 -9.96 -9.09
N GLY A 153 1.49 -8.93 -9.20
CA GLY A 153 2.18 -8.60 -10.45
C GLY A 153 1.25 -8.18 -11.60
N GLY A 154 0.13 -7.55 -11.26
CA GLY A 154 -0.91 -7.07 -12.17
C GLY A 154 -0.85 -5.57 -12.47
N ALA A 155 -1.96 -5.06 -13.00
CA ALA A 155 -2.16 -3.64 -13.30
C ALA A 155 -3.63 -3.24 -13.05
N VAL A 156 -3.85 -1.93 -12.90
CA VAL A 156 -5.20 -1.35 -12.78
C VAL A 156 -5.45 -0.42 -13.94
N ARG A 157 -6.54 -0.62 -14.68
CA ARG A 157 -7.03 0.36 -15.65
C ARG A 157 -8.11 1.20 -14.98
N THR A 158 -7.87 2.51 -14.91
CA THR A 158 -8.86 3.46 -14.40
C THR A 158 -10.00 3.67 -15.39
N GLY A 159 -11.22 3.76 -14.89
CA GLY A 159 -12.40 4.18 -15.64
C GLY A 159 -12.26 5.62 -16.11
N GLU A 160 -12.98 5.97 -17.18
CA GLU A 160 -12.94 7.29 -17.85
C GLU A 160 -11.76 7.45 -18.82
N ARG A 161 -10.58 7.84 -18.33
CA ARG A 161 -9.41 8.08 -19.19
C ARG A 161 -8.74 6.80 -19.66
N GLY A 162 -9.00 5.69 -18.98
CA GLY A 162 -8.35 4.44 -19.32
C GLY A 162 -6.88 4.41 -19.00
N THR A 163 -6.44 5.23 -18.04
CA THR A 163 -5.04 5.26 -17.64
C THR A 163 -4.71 3.98 -16.91
N VAL A 164 -3.64 3.31 -17.34
CA VAL A 164 -3.15 2.09 -16.71
C VAL A 164 -2.09 2.44 -15.66
N LEU A 165 -2.30 1.89 -14.47
CA LEU A 165 -1.41 1.90 -13.32
C LEU A 165 -0.77 0.53 -13.25
N ALA A 166 0.56 0.48 -13.35
CA ALA A 166 1.34 -0.75 -13.23
C ALA A 166 2.26 -0.59 -12.03
N PRO A 167 1.76 -0.80 -10.80
CA PRO A 167 2.56 -0.61 -9.60
C PRO A 167 3.74 -1.58 -9.59
N ASP A 168 4.91 -1.06 -9.20
CA ASP A 168 6.11 -1.86 -9.00
C ASP A 168 5.93 -2.79 -7.80
N ILE A 169 6.08 -4.11 -8.01
CA ILE A 169 5.90 -5.15 -6.99
C ILE A 169 6.76 -4.90 -5.75
N ASP A 170 7.96 -4.34 -5.95
CA ASP A 170 8.92 -4.07 -4.89
C ASP A 170 8.81 -2.64 -4.35
N ALA A 171 7.80 -1.84 -4.74
CA ALA A 171 7.68 -0.43 -4.36
C ALA A 171 7.65 -0.20 -2.84
N ALA A 172 7.23 -1.20 -2.07
CA ALA A 172 7.29 -1.19 -0.62
C ALA A 172 7.76 -2.57 -0.14
N ILE A 173 8.90 -2.59 0.54
CA ILE A 173 9.55 -3.82 1.01
C ILE A 173 9.34 -4.06 2.52
N ASP A 174 8.67 -3.12 3.17
CA ASP A 174 8.43 -3.13 4.61
C ASP A 174 7.54 -4.30 5.02
N LEU A 175 7.87 -4.88 6.17
CA LEU A 175 7.14 -5.98 6.78
C LEU A 175 6.79 -5.65 8.22
N THR A 176 5.62 -6.10 8.66
CA THR A 176 5.18 -6.00 10.05
C THR A 176 4.92 -7.37 10.63
N VAL A 177 5.55 -7.70 11.75
CA VAL A 177 5.24 -8.91 12.52
C VAL A 177 4.27 -8.53 13.64
N TYR A 178 3.05 -9.03 13.58
CA TYR A 178 2.04 -8.85 14.62
C TYR A 178 2.00 -10.08 15.52
N THR A 179 2.10 -9.86 16.83
CA THR A 179 2.13 -10.95 17.82
C THR A 179 1.49 -10.52 19.16
N ARG A 180 1.35 -11.45 20.10
CA ARG A 180 1.15 -11.12 21.52
C ARG A 180 2.47 -10.92 22.28
N GLY A 181 3.58 -11.44 21.75
CA GLY A 181 4.86 -11.45 22.43
C GLY A 181 5.52 -10.08 22.43
N TRP A 182 5.65 -9.48 23.61
CA TRP A 182 6.54 -8.35 23.83
C TRP A 182 7.92 -8.90 24.20
N LEU A 183 8.94 -8.54 23.41
CA LEU A 183 10.33 -8.74 23.77
C LEU A 183 10.84 -7.48 24.44
N GLU A 184 11.74 -7.62 25.39
CA GLU A 184 12.45 -6.46 25.91
C GLU A 184 13.42 -5.90 24.84
N PRO A 185 13.82 -4.62 24.92
CA PRO A 185 14.70 -4.01 23.92
C PRO A 185 15.98 -4.81 23.63
N ASP A 186 16.66 -5.29 24.67
CA ASP A 186 17.89 -6.08 24.53
C ASP A 186 17.64 -7.46 23.89
N GLU A 187 16.48 -8.07 24.15
CA GLU A 187 16.09 -9.34 23.53
C GLU A 187 15.81 -9.15 22.04
N THR A 188 15.11 -8.07 21.68
CA THR A 188 14.88 -7.70 20.28
C THR A 188 16.20 -7.43 19.58
N LEU A 189 17.09 -6.64 20.19
CA LEU A 189 18.41 -6.38 19.66
C LEU A 189 19.18 -7.68 19.41
N ALA A 190 19.16 -8.61 20.37
CA ALA A 190 19.83 -9.90 20.23
C ALA A 190 19.28 -10.71 19.05
N VAL A 191 17.94 -10.74 18.85
CA VAL A 191 17.31 -11.40 17.69
C VAL A 191 17.74 -10.72 16.38
N VAL A 192 17.70 -9.39 16.29
CA VAL A 192 18.12 -8.67 15.07
C VAL A 192 19.61 -8.89 14.78
N GLN A 193 20.47 -8.90 15.81
CA GLN A 193 21.91 -9.09 15.67
C GLN A 193 22.33 -10.49 15.18
N GLN A 194 21.47 -11.50 15.31
CA GLN A 194 21.70 -12.81 14.68
C GLN A 194 21.72 -12.71 13.15
N VAL A 195 20.97 -11.77 12.58
CA VAL A 195 20.89 -11.53 11.14
C VAL A 195 21.83 -10.40 10.73
N LEU A 196 21.80 -9.29 11.48
CA LEU A 196 22.53 -8.05 11.20
C LEU A 196 23.35 -7.64 12.42
N PRO A 197 24.59 -8.14 12.57
CA PRO A 197 25.42 -7.91 13.76
C PRO A 197 25.72 -6.44 14.09
N ARG A 198 25.50 -5.52 13.14
CA ARG A 198 25.70 -4.07 13.32
C ARG A 198 24.47 -3.35 13.89
N ALA A 199 23.38 -4.06 14.16
CA ALA A 199 22.20 -3.47 14.76
C ALA A 199 22.51 -2.86 16.12
N ARG A 200 21.89 -1.72 16.41
CA ARG A 200 21.98 -1.01 17.69
C ARG A 200 20.60 -0.54 18.13
N LEU A 201 20.39 -0.42 19.45
CA LEU A 201 19.20 0.23 19.96
C LEU A 201 19.19 1.73 19.60
N ALA A 202 17.99 2.24 19.38
CA ALA A 202 17.73 3.65 19.09
C ALA A 202 16.78 4.23 20.15
N MET A 203 17.21 4.13 21.40
CA MET A 203 16.44 4.57 22.58
C MET A 203 16.90 5.91 23.12
N ASP A 204 18.14 6.29 22.81
CA ASP A 204 18.71 7.55 23.24
C ASP A 204 18.27 8.65 22.30
N GLY A 205 17.62 9.68 22.85
CA GLY A 205 17.31 10.89 22.11
C GLY A 205 18.60 11.59 21.67
N VAL A 206 18.70 11.88 20.38
CA VAL A 206 19.75 12.77 19.87
C VAL A 206 19.26 14.20 19.97
N PRO A 207 20.07 15.15 20.48
CA PRO A 207 19.69 16.55 20.46
C PRO A 207 19.30 16.99 19.04
N TRP A 208 18.08 17.50 18.87
CA TRP A 208 17.64 18.06 17.60
C TRP A 208 18.52 19.26 17.25
N THR A 209 19.27 19.16 16.16
CA THR A 209 20.20 20.22 15.71
C THR A 209 19.54 21.22 14.77
N GLY A 210 18.21 21.19 14.65
CA GLY A 210 17.48 21.93 13.65
C GLY A 210 17.39 21.17 12.32
N PRO A 211 16.56 21.66 11.38
CA PRO A 211 16.53 21.12 10.03
C PRO A 211 17.89 21.28 9.36
N ALA A 212 18.18 20.42 8.38
CA ALA A 212 19.40 20.54 7.59
C ALA A 212 19.54 21.97 7.01
N PRO A 213 20.76 22.53 6.90
CA PRO A 213 20.97 23.92 6.47
C PRO A 213 20.33 24.25 5.11
N ASP A 214 20.20 23.26 4.25
CA ASP A 214 19.64 23.30 2.91
C ASP A 214 18.17 22.85 2.82
N ALA A 215 17.56 22.41 3.93
CA ALA A 215 16.17 21.97 3.97
C ALA A 215 15.24 23.06 3.42
N GLY A 216 14.49 22.73 2.35
CA GLY A 216 13.61 23.67 1.66
C GLY A 216 14.31 24.82 0.92
N ARG A 217 15.65 24.83 0.77
CA ARG A 217 16.38 25.91 0.09
C ARG A 217 16.84 25.58 -1.33
N HIS A 218 16.92 24.30 -1.67
CA HIS A 218 17.34 23.84 -2.99
C HIS A 218 16.41 22.73 -3.50
N ALA A 219 15.88 22.88 -4.71
CA ALA A 219 15.44 21.71 -5.48
C ALA A 219 16.72 20.98 -5.91
N ARG A 220 16.87 19.69 -5.57
CA ARG A 220 18.02 18.91 -6.04
C ARG A 220 18.07 18.94 -7.58
N PRO A 221 19.27 18.96 -8.21
CA PRO A 221 19.39 18.88 -9.67
C PRO A 221 18.66 17.64 -10.20
N GLY A 222 17.74 17.81 -11.15
CA GLY A 222 16.90 16.74 -11.70
C GLY A 222 15.43 16.77 -11.25
N LEU A 223 15.12 17.30 -10.06
CA LEU A 223 13.75 17.42 -9.54
C LEU A 223 12.95 18.58 -10.17
N ALA A 224 13.63 19.54 -10.82
CA ALA A 224 12.95 20.54 -11.64
C ALA A 224 12.16 19.91 -12.81
N ALA A 225 12.59 18.75 -13.33
CA ALA A 225 11.87 18.00 -14.36
C ALA A 225 10.66 17.22 -13.82
N LEU A 226 10.59 17.02 -12.48
CA LEU A 226 9.45 16.47 -11.75
C LEU A 226 8.48 17.55 -11.25
N GLY A 227 8.67 18.81 -11.70
CA GLY A 227 7.78 19.92 -11.37
C GLY A 227 8.02 20.54 -9.99
N VAL A 228 9.25 20.51 -9.47
CA VAL A 228 9.65 21.20 -8.22
C VAL A 228 10.46 22.48 -8.53
N PRO A 229 9.81 23.61 -8.86
CA PRO A 229 10.49 24.84 -9.26
C PRO A 229 10.91 25.77 -8.10
N GLU A 230 10.47 25.54 -6.86
CA GLU A 230 10.65 26.54 -5.78
C GLU A 230 11.45 26.04 -4.57
N ARG A 231 12.07 27.00 -3.87
CA ARG A 231 12.59 26.83 -2.51
C ARG A 231 11.40 26.49 -1.59
N GLY A 232 11.37 25.27 -1.06
CA GLY A 232 10.33 24.78 -0.15
C GLY A 232 9.43 23.72 -0.76
N GLY A 233 9.68 23.30 -2.01
CA GLY A 233 8.85 22.35 -2.75
C GLY A 233 7.94 23.05 -3.75
N ALA A 234 7.37 22.28 -4.69
CA ALA A 234 6.48 22.81 -5.71
C ALA A 234 5.20 23.39 -5.09
N GLY A 235 4.90 24.66 -5.37
CA GLY A 235 3.61 25.26 -5.01
C GLY A 235 3.45 25.62 -3.54
N LEU A 236 4.50 25.55 -2.71
CA LEU A 236 4.42 25.99 -1.31
C LEU A 236 4.08 27.48 -1.22
N ARG A 237 4.66 28.32 -2.09
CA ARG A 237 4.31 29.75 -2.15
C ARG A 237 2.83 29.94 -2.48
N ASP A 238 2.37 29.36 -3.59
CA ASP A 238 0.98 29.48 -4.02
C ASP A 238 -0.02 28.91 -2.98
N ALA A 239 0.39 27.88 -2.24
CA ALA A 239 -0.39 27.30 -1.15
C ALA A 239 -0.44 28.23 0.06
N LEU A 240 0.68 28.84 0.44
CA LEU A 240 0.72 29.85 1.51
C LEU A 240 -0.03 31.13 1.13
N GLU A 241 -0.02 31.53 -0.15
CA GLU A 241 -0.82 32.66 -0.61
C GLU A 241 -2.34 32.37 -0.58
N ARG A 242 -2.74 31.11 -0.83
CA ARG A 242 -4.17 30.73 -0.82
C ARG A 242 -4.71 30.30 0.54
N HIS A 243 -3.88 29.66 1.36
CA HIS A 243 -4.29 28.98 2.60
C HIS A 243 -3.48 29.41 3.81
N GLY A 244 -2.46 30.26 3.61
CA GLY A 244 -1.65 30.78 4.70
C GLY A 244 -2.41 31.77 5.56
N ILE A 245 -1.82 32.04 6.72
CA ILE A 245 -2.39 32.92 7.73
C ILE A 245 -1.88 34.33 7.46
N GLU A 246 -2.71 35.17 6.84
CA GLU A 246 -2.36 36.56 6.50
C GLU A 246 -2.34 37.49 7.72
N ASP A 247 -3.17 37.20 8.73
CA ASP A 247 -3.23 37.97 9.97
C ASP A 247 -1.96 37.74 10.80
N GLU A 248 -1.13 38.78 10.89
CA GLU A 248 0.14 38.76 11.60
C GLU A 248 -0.02 38.48 13.10
N ASP A 249 -1.10 38.94 13.72
CA ASP A 249 -1.34 38.74 15.15
C ASP A 249 -1.75 37.28 15.41
N LEU A 250 -2.60 36.73 14.54
CA LEU A 250 -2.97 35.31 14.60
C LEU A 250 -1.75 34.42 14.35
N ARG A 251 -0.94 34.73 13.33
CA ARG A 251 0.29 33.99 13.01
C ARG A 251 1.26 33.98 14.18
N ARG A 252 1.52 35.16 14.77
CA ARG A 252 2.39 35.27 15.97
C ARG A 252 1.84 34.49 17.15
N ARG A 253 0.52 34.54 17.39
CA ARG A 253 -0.13 33.78 18.46
C ARG A 253 0.03 32.28 18.27
N LEU A 254 -0.19 31.76 17.07
CA LEU A 254 -0.05 30.33 16.76
C LEU A 254 1.40 29.86 16.91
N HIS A 255 2.37 30.66 16.47
CA HIS A 255 3.78 30.36 16.72
C HIS A 255 4.11 30.33 18.22
N ALA A 256 3.63 31.30 18.99
CA ALA A 256 3.85 31.31 20.44
C ALA A 256 3.19 30.11 21.15
N GLU A 257 2.00 29.69 20.68
CA GLU A 257 1.31 28.51 21.20
C GLU A 257 2.05 27.21 20.85
N ALA A 258 2.55 27.08 19.61
CA ALA A 258 3.39 25.97 19.20
C ALA A 258 4.71 25.91 19.99
N GLU A 259 5.41 27.04 20.16
CA GLU A 259 6.62 27.12 20.99
C GLU A 259 6.37 26.78 22.46
N ALA A 260 5.21 27.18 23.00
CA ALA A 260 4.82 26.84 24.36
C ALA A 260 4.53 25.33 24.50
N TYR A 261 3.87 24.74 23.50
CA TYR A 261 3.62 23.31 23.42
C TYR A 261 4.92 22.52 23.32
N ASP A 262 5.81 22.89 22.41
CA ASP A 262 7.12 22.23 22.23
C ASP A 262 7.94 22.29 23.52
N ARG A 263 7.95 23.45 24.19
CA ARG A 263 8.62 23.61 25.49
C ARG A 263 8.01 22.74 26.58
N ALA A 264 6.69 22.63 26.62
CA ALA A 264 6.00 21.75 27.56
C ALA A 264 6.32 20.27 27.30
N MET A 265 6.31 19.84 26.04
CA MET A 265 6.69 18.47 25.64
C MET A 265 8.15 18.14 25.96
N LEU A 266 9.07 19.09 25.79
CA LEU A 266 10.47 18.90 26.17
C LEU A 266 10.69 18.88 27.68
N ALA A 267 9.89 19.63 28.45
CA ALA A 267 9.97 19.67 29.89
C ALA A 267 9.38 18.42 30.56
N GLU A 268 8.30 17.89 30.00
CA GLU A 268 7.60 16.70 30.50
C GLU A 268 7.23 15.79 29.32
N PRO A 269 8.21 15.05 28.76
CA PRO A 269 7.95 14.18 27.63
C PRO A 269 6.99 13.05 28.04
N PRO A 270 6.04 12.66 27.17
CA PRO A 270 5.17 11.53 27.44
C PRO A 270 6.01 10.25 27.63
N PRO A 271 5.52 9.29 28.42
CA PRO A 271 6.22 8.02 28.60
C PRO A 271 6.39 7.31 27.27
N GLN A 272 7.55 6.69 27.05
CA GLN A 272 7.79 5.88 25.86
C GLN A 272 6.87 4.65 25.89
N THR A 273 6.08 4.49 24.82
CA THR A 273 5.15 3.37 24.63
C THR A 273 5.70 2.28 23.70
N GLY A 274 6.96 2.43 23.29
CA GLY A 274 7.63 1.61 22.29
C GLY A 274 9.13 1.83 22.31
N TYR A 275 9.84 1.03 21.52
CA TYR A 275 11.29 1.10 21.39
C TYR A 275 11.69 0.78 19.95
N GLY A 276 12.96 1.04 19.60
CA GLY A 276 13.45 0.77 18.26
C GLY A 276 14.89 0.29 18.20
N ALA A 277 15.22 -0.38 17.11
CA ALA A 277 16.57 -0.76 16.73
C ALA A 277 16.86 -0.30 15.30
N LEU A 278 18.10 0.08 15.04
CA LEU A 278 18.55 0.61 13.76
C LEU A 278 19.75 -0.19 13.23
N VAL A 279 19.78 -0.37 11.91
CA VAL A 279 20.94 -0.94 11.20
C VAL A 279 21.32 0.00 10.06
N ASP A 280 22.54 0.53 10.11
CA ASP A 280 23.11 1.33 9.03
C ASP A 280 23.55 0.41 7.88
N LEU A 281 22.93 0.58 6.71
CA LEU A 281 23.23 -0.16 5.47
C LEU A 281 24.19 0.64 4.56
N GLY A 282 24.74 1.75 5.04
CA GLY A 282 25.66 2.61 4.32
C GLY A 282 24.98 3.30 3.13
N VAL A 283 25.45 3.01 1.93
CA VAL A 283 24.91 3.61 0.69
C VAL A 283 23.48 3.16 0.38
N ASP A 284 23.04 2.06 0.99
CA ASP A 284 21.69 1.51 0.80
C ASP A 284 20.65 2.13 1.76
N GLY A 285 21.06 2.99 2.69
CA GLY A 285 20.16 3.64 3.65
C GLY A 285 20.17 2.98 5.02
N LEU A 286 19.01 2.96 5.67
CA LEU A 286 18.82 2.51 7.04
C LEU A 286 17.73 1.44 7.11
N LEU A 287 17.93 0.44 7.95
CA LEU A 287 16.86 -0.47 8.38
C LEU A 287 16.40 -0.06 9.77
N ALA A 288 15.13 0.27 9.92
CA ALA A 288 14.51 0.61 11.19
C ALA A 288 13.57 -0.51 11.64
N ILE A 289 13.75 -0.98 12.88
CA ILE A 289 12.84 -1.91 13.55
C ILE A 289 12.16 -1.12 14.65
N GLU A 290 10.86 -0.88 14.51
CA GLU A 290 10.05 -0.18 15.50
C GLU A 290 9.11 -1.16 16.19
N VAL A 291 9.05 -1.11 17.52
CA VAL A 291 8.22 -2.00 18.33
C VAL A 291 7.30 -1.19 19.21
N HIS A 292 5.99 -1.43 19.08
CA HIS A 292 4.98 -0.80 19.93
C HIS A 292 3.71 -1.65 20.03
N GLY A 293 2.89 -1.34 21.05
CA GLY A 293 1.54 -1.87 21.17
C GLY A 293 0.59 -1.22 20.18
N GLU A 294 -0.17 -2.02 19.46
CA GLU A 294 -1.09 -1.62 18.40
C GLU A 294 -2.52 -2.06 18.73
N ASP A 295 -3.43 -1.09 18.83
CA ASP A 295 -4.86 -1.33 19.05
C ASP A 295 -5.64 -1.37 17.74
N VAL A 296 -5.12 -0.73 16.68
CA VAL A 296 -5.78 -0.65 15.37
C VAL A 296 -5.16 -1.68 14.43
N LEU A 297 -5.66 -2.91 14.51
CA LEU A 297 -5.14 -4.01 13.71
C LEU A 297 -5.76 -4.11 12.31
N PRO A 298 -5.05 -4.69 11.33
CA PRO A 298 -5.63 -5.17 10.08
C PRO A 298 -6.89 -6.02 10.30
N PRO A 299 -7.94 -5.87 9.48
CA PRO A 299 -9.20 -6.61 9.62
C PRO A 299 -9.05 -8.13 9.83
N LEU A 300 -8.16 -8.79 9.08
CA LEU A 300 -7.92 -10.24 9.22
C LEU A 300 -7.38 -10.64 10.59
N LEU A 301 -6.61 -9.76 11.26
CA LEU A 301 -6.04 -10.07 12.57
C LEU A 301 -7.05 -9.90 13.70
N ARG A 302 -8.05 -9.03 13.55
CA ARG A 302 -9.05 -8.74 14.60
C ARG A 302 -9.90 -9.96 14.96
N GLU A 303 -10.11 -10.84 14.00
CA GLU A 303 -10.88 -12.08 14.19
C GLU A 303 -10.08 -13.17 14.90
N LEU A 304 -8.75 -13.03 15.00
CA LEU A 304 -7.90 -14.01 15.68
C LEU A 304 -8.10 -13.93 17.20
N PRO A 305 -8.33 -15.05 17.91
CA PRO A 305 -8.60 -15.03 19.36
C PRO A 305 -7.49 -14.35 20.15
N TRP A 306 -6.25 -14.75 19.87
CA TRP A 306 -5.18 -13.85 19.43
C TRP A 306 -5.19 -12.35 19.78
N ALA A 307 -5.62 -11.57 18.80
CA ALA A 307 -5.38 -10.15 18.73
C ALA A 307 -6.56 -9.32 19.27
N LYS A 308 -7.54 -9.96 19.92
CA LYS A 308 -8.76 -9.32 20.44
C LYS A 308 -8.52 -8.18 21.43
N ALA A 309 -7.39 -8.18 22.12
CA ALA A 309 -7.00 -7.17 23.10
C ALA A 309 -5.88 -6.24 22.57
N GLY A 310 -5.71 -6.18 21.25
CA GLY A 310 -4.56 -5.54 20.61
C GLY A 310 -3.44 -6.54 20.32
N ALA A 311 -2.37 -6.04 19.71
CA ALA A 311 -1.15 -6.80 19.40
C ALA A 311 0.09 -5.96 19.67
N VAL A 312 1.25 -6.60 19.73
CA VAL A 312 2.55 -5.96 19.56
C VAL A 312 2.89 -6.01 18.08
N ALA A 313 3.35 -4.89 17.53
CA ALA A 313 3.76 -4.78 16.13
C ALA A 313 5.25 -4.49 16.05
N TYR A 314 6.00 -5.40 15.43
CA TYR A 314 7.40 -5.19 15.05
C TYR A 314 7.44 -4.78 13.58
N ARG A 315 7.58 -3.48 13.33
CA ARG A 315 7.65 -2.91 11.98
C ARG A 315 9.10 -2.85 11.53
N VAL A 316 9.43 -3.63 10.50
CA VAL A 316 10.74 -3.67 9.87
C VAL A 316 10.65 -2.83 8.59
N ARG A 317 11.20 -1.61 8.64
CA ARG A 317 11.13 -0.63 7.55
C ARG A 317 12.49 -0.35 6.95
N TRP A 318 12.53 -0.18 5.64
CA TRP A 318 13.69 0.31 4.94
C TRP A 318 13.53 1.80 4.61
N GLU A 319 14.47 2.61 5.09
CA GLU A 319 14.55 4.03 4.77
C GLU A 319 15.74 4.27 3.83
N PRO A 320 15.51 4.59 2.54
CA PRO A 320 16.59 4.90 1.61
C PRO A 320 17.29 6.21 1.97
N THR A 321 18.48 6.42 1.43
CA THR A 321 19.24 7.68 1.56
C THR A 321 18.52 8.89 0.96
N ASP A 322 17.71 8.66 -0.08
CA ASP A 322 16.79 9.64 -0.65
C ASP A 322 15.35 9.13 -0.49
N VAL A 323 14.64 9.71 0.48
CA VAL A 323 13.26 9.33 0.80
C VAL A 323 12.26 9.74 -0.29
N GLU A 324 12.58 10.73 -1.13
CA GLU A 324 11.68 11.15 -2.21
C GLU A 324 11.52 10.07 -3.28
N GLU A 325 12.53 9.23 -3.47
CA GLU A 325 12.52 8.11 -4.42
C GLU A 325 11.43 7.07 -4.10
N LEU A 326 11.04 6.93 -2.82
CA LEU A 326 9.91 6.06 -2.43
C LEU A 326 8.61 6.53 -3.06
N GLU A 327 8.48 7.83 -3.33
CA GLU A 327 7.26 8.45 -3.80
C GLU A 327 7.21 8.63 -5.33
N LEU A 328 8.22 8.13 -6.05
CA LEU A 328 8.26 8.19 -7.50
C LEU A 328 7.63 6.96 -8.13
N GLU A 329 6.79 7.15 -9.16
CA GLU A 329 6.25 6.05 -9.97
C GLU A 329 7.37 5.25 -10.66
N ARG A 330 8.48 5.92 -10.97
CA ARG A 330 9.64 5.34 -11.64
C ARG A 330 10.91 5.78 -10.90
N PRO A 331 11.28 5.08 -9.82
CA PRO A 331 12.48 5.41 -9.07
C PRO A 331 13.75 5.18 -9.91
N SER A 332 14.84 5.82 -9.51
CA SER A 332 16.13 5.69 -10.18
C SER A 332 16.65 4.25 -10.16
N PHE A 333 17.59 3.95 -11.07
CA PHE A 333 18.25 2.64 -11.08
C PHE A 333 19.01 2.38 -9.78
N GLU A 334 19.68 3.40 -9.23
CA GLU A 334 20.42 3.32 -7.98
C GLU A 334 19.50 2.99 -6.80
N HIS A 335 18.35 3.65 -6.70
CA HIS A 335 17.35 3.35 -5.69
C HIS A 335 16.85 1.90 -5.79
N ARG A 336 16.50 1.43 -7.01
CA ARG A 336 16.05 0.04 -7.21
C ARG A 336 17.11 -0.98 -6.83
N VAL A 337 18.39 -0.68 -7.09
CA VAL A 337 19.52 -1.52 -6.72
C VAL A 337 19.72 -1.56 -5.19
N ALA A 338 19.63 -0.41 -4.51
CA ALA A 338 19.69 -0.33 -3.05
C ALA A 338 18.54 -1.12 -2.41
N ARG A 339 17.32 -0.93 -2.92
CA ARG A 339 16.11 -1.65 -2.49
C ARG A 339 16.26 -3.16 -2.66
N GLY A 340 16.78 -3.62 -3.81
CA GLY A 340 17.05 -5.03 -4.06
C GLY A 340 18.07 -5.65 -3.09
N ARG A 341 19.00 -4.87 -2.55
CA ARG A 341 19.94 -5.32 -1.49
C ARG A 341 19.35 -5.25 -0.08
N ALA A 342 18.44 -4.31 0.18
CA ALA A 342 17.75 -4.16 1.46
C ALA A 342 16.65 -5.22 1.66
N MET A 343 15.92 -5.58 0.60
CA MET A 343 14.79 -6.51 0.64
C MET A 343 15.11 -7.84 1.36
N PRO A 344 16.19 -8.59 1.01
CA PRO A 344 16.52 -9.83 1.72
C PRO A 344 16.83 -9.63 3.21
N GLN A 345 17.31 -8.44 3.60
CA GLN A 345 17.61 -8.11 4.99
C GLN A 345 16.34 -7.82 5.78
N VAL A 346 15.39 -7.07 5.19
CA VAL A 346 14.05 -6.86 5.76
C VAL A 346 13.36 -8.20 6.01
N GLN A 347 13.34 -9.07 4.98
CA GLN A 347 12.75 -10.40 5.05
C GLN A 347 13.42 -11.27 6.13
N ALA A 348 14.76 -11.25 6.21
CA ALA A 348 15.49 -12.03 7.20
C ALA A 348 15.25 -11.57 8.64
N VAL A 349 15.17 -10.26 8.88
CA VAL A 349 14.82 -9.71 10.20
C VAL A 349 13.39 -10.06 10.57
N ALA A 350 12.43 -9.90 9.65
CA ALA A 350 11.03 -10.26 9.89
C ALA A 350 10.88 -11.76 10.20
N ARG A 351 11.59 -12.65 9.47
CA ARG A 351 11.62 -14.10 9.78
C ARG A 351 12.22 -14.40 11.15
N ALA A 352 13.32 -13.75 11.52
CA ALA A 352 13.97 -13.96 12.82
C ALA A 352 13.07 -13.52 13.98
N LEU A 353 12.41 -12.36 13.85
CA LEU A 353 11.43 -11.89 14.82
C LEU A 353 10.24 -12.85 14.90
N HIS A 354 9.63 -13.21 13.77
CA HIS A 354 8.52 -14.18 13.73
C HIS A 354 8.89 -15.52 14.36
N ALA A 355 10.11 -16.03 14.14
CA ALA A 355 10.57 -17.26 14.78
C ALA A 355 10.69 -17.12 16.31
N ALA A 356 11.02 -15.92 16.82
CA ALA A 356 11.15 -15.65 18.25
C ALA A 356 9.79 -15.44 18.95
N VAL A 357 8.85 -14.73 18.31
CA VAL A 357 7.59 -14.29 18.94
C VAL A 357 6.33 -14.93 18.37
N GLY A 358 6.43 -15.70 17.29
CA GLY A 358 5.29 -16.22 16.53
C GLY A 358 4.41 -15.13 15.93
N GLY A 359 3.13 -15.42 15.76
CA GLY A 359 2.14 -14.50 15.22
C GLY A 359 2.05 -14.53 13.70
N GLU A 360 1.72 -13.40 13.09
CA GLU A 360 1.47 -13.25 11.65
C GLU A 360 2.34 -12.14 11.07
N ILE A 361 2.77 -12.30 9.81
CA ILE A 361 3.53 -11.28 9.08
C ILE A 361 2.61 -10.63 8.05
N ALA A 362 2.66 -9.30 7.92
CA ALA A 362 1.97 -8.55 6.89
C ALA A 362 2.94 -7.67 6.08
N ASP A 363 2.63 -7.47 4.80
CA ASP A 363 3.35 -6.50 3.96
C ASP A 363 2.89 -5.06 4.22
N ALA A 364 3.49 -4.10 3.50
CA ALA A 364 3.15 -2.68 3.59
C ALA A 364 1.69 -2.33 3.20
N ALA A 365 0.94 -3.26 2.59
CA ALA A 365 -0.48 -3.12 2.28
C ALA A 365 -1.37 -3.86 3.28
N ASP A 366 -0.82 -4.32 4.41
CA ASP A 366 -1.45 -5.14 5.44
C ASP A 366 -1.94 -6.51 4.93
N PHE A 367 -1.38 -7.01 3.82
CA PHE A 367 -1.67 -8.36 3.34
C PHE A 367 -0.77 -9.38 4.02
N LEU A 368 -1.39 -10.42 4.59
CA LEU A 368 -0.66 -11.50 5.24
C LEU A 368 0.34 -12.17 4.29
N VAL A 369 1.52 -12.45 4.83
CA VAL A 369 2.61 -13.12 4.14
C VAL A 369 2.94 -14.39 4.90
N ASN A 370 3.01 -15.51 4.20
CA ASN A 370 3.46 -16.74 4.82
C ASN A 370 4.97 -16.61 5.11
N PRO A 371 5.44 -16.85 6.34
CA PRO A 371 6.87 -16.81 6.67
C PRO A 371 7.76 -17.70 5.79
N ALA A 372 7.20 -18.76 5.20
CA ALA A 372 7.90 -19.65 4.27
C ALA A 372 8.13 -19.04 2.87
N ASP A 373 7.38 -18.00 2.51
CA ASP A 373 7.48 -17.30 1.22
C ASP A 373 8.46 -16.11 1.27
N LEU A 374 8.98 -15.78 2.45
CA LEU A 374 9.96 -14.71 2.67
C LEU A 374 11.36 -15.16 2.28
#